data_AF-A0A975ZHI6-F1
#
_entry.id   AF-A0A975ZHI6-F1
#
_cell.length_a   1.000
_cell.length_b   1.000
_cell.length_c   1.000
_cell.angle_alpha   90.00
_cell.angle_beta   90.00
_cell.angle_gamma   90.00
#
_symmetry.space_group_name_H-M   'P 1'
#
loop_
_entity.id
_entity.type
_entity.pdbx_description
1 polymer ?
#
loop_
_entity_poly.entity_id
_entity_poly.type
_entity_poly.pdbx_seq_one_letter_code
_entity_poly.pdbx_strand_id
1 'polypeptide(L)'
;MFDTHESAGLWSLGLRIESAADARLAAWLRTRLGAQPLREAALVLASRKQPRPLKVARALGLTLPPEFVQSDAMPTLQDLRRHDQARRQGWPQPLDGR
;
A
#
# COMPACT_ATOMS: atom_id res chain seq x y z
N MET A 1 -12.99 15.80 10.35
CA MET A 1 -13.91 14.71 9.93
C MET A 1 -13.46 14.27 8.54
N PHE A 2 -12.99 13.04 8.37
CA PHE A 2 -12.70 12.50 7.04
C PHE A 2 -14.02 12.04 6.44
N ASP A 3 -14.40 12.65 5.33
CA ASP A 3 -15.69 12.48 4.67
C ASP A 3 -15.85 11.06 4.10
N THR A 4 -16.91 10.36 4.52
CA THR A 4 -17.16 8.96 4.16
C THR A 4 -17.39 8.76 2.65
N HIS A 5 -17.73 9.82 1.89
CA HIS A 5 -17.91 9.73 0.44
C HIS A 5 -16.58 9.62 -0.33
N GLU A 6 -15.47 10.15 0.20
CA GLU A 6 -14.17 10.00 -0.46
C GLU A 6 -13.71 8.55 -0.48
N SER A 7 -14.00 7.80 0.60
CA SER A 7 -13.58 6.41 0.75
C SER A 7 -14.30 5.47 -0.23
N ALA A 8 -15.59 5.70 -0.49
CA ALA A 8 -16.36 4.93 -1.47
C ALA A 8 -15.85 5.15 -2.91
N GLY A 9 -15.39 6.38 -3.23
CA GLY A 9 -14.82 6.71 -4.52
C GLY A 9 -13.45 6.06 -4.79
N LEU A 10 -12.71 5.67 -3.75
CA LEU A 10 -11.40 5.04 -3.92
C LEU A 10 -11.50 3.54 -4.27
N TRP A 11 -12.55 2.86 -3.80
CA TRP A 11 -12.74 1.43 -4.05
C TRP A 11 -13.24 1.15 -5.48
N SER A 12 -13.86 2.15 -6.12
CA SER A 12 -14.29 2.08 -7.51
C SER A 12 -13.17 2.33 -8.54
N LEU A 13 -11.94 2.63 -8.08
CA LEU A 13 -10.76 2.83 -8.92
C LEU A 13 -10.11 1.51 -9.38
N GLY A 14 -10.60 0.36 -8.90
CA GLY A 14 -10.00 -0.94 -9.21
C GLY A 14 -8.67 -1.18 -8.50
N LEU A 15 -8.44 -0.49 -7.37
CA LEU A 15 -7.23 -0.57 -6.57
C LEU A 15 -7.46 -1.40 -5.31
N ARG A 16 -6.49 -2.24 -4.97
CA ARG A 16 -6.48 -2.97 -3.70
C ARG A 16 -5.93 -2.08 -2.59
N ILE A 17 -6.80 -1.65 -1.69
CA ILE A 17 -6.46 -0.82 -0.52
C ILE A 17 -6.37 -1.70 0.72
N GLU A 18 -5.18 -1.84 1.30
CA GLU A 18 -4.94 -2.70 2.49
C GLU A 18 -4.47 -1.91 3.71
N SER A 19 -4.08 -0.65 3.50
CA SER A 19 -3.51 0.21 4.53
C SER A 19 -3.93 1.66 4.37
N ALA A 20 -3.82 2.43 5.45
CA ALA A 20 -4.02 3.88 5.40
C ALA A 20 -3.00 4.60 4.48
N ALA A 21 -1.83 3.99 4.25
CA ALA A 21 -0.85 4.50 3.28
C ALA A 21 -1.33 4.28 1.84
N ASP A 22 -1.90 3.11 1.54
CA ASP A 22 -2.50 2.82 0.23
C ASP A 22 -3.67 3.77 -0.07
N ALA A 23 -4.54 4.03 0.92
CA ALA A 23 -5.66 4.94 0.77
C ALA A 23 -5.18 6.37 0.45
N ARG A 24 -4.17 6.86 1.18
CA ARG A 24 -3.54 8.17 0.93
C ARG A 24 -2.89 8.25 -0.45
N LEU A 25 -2.19 7.19 -0.86
CA LEU A 25 -1.56 7.14 -2.18
C LEU A 25 -2.61 7.09 -3.31
N ALA A 26 -3.69 6.32 -3.14
CA ALA A 26 -4.79 6.26 -4.09
C ALA A 26 -5.48 7.63 -4.24
N ALA A 27 -5.71 8.34 -3.13
CA ALA A 27 -6.25 9.69 -3.15
C ALA A 27 -5.32 10.66 -3.89
N TRP A 28 -4.02 10.62 -3.60
CA TRP A 28 -3.03 11.45 -4.30
C TRP A 28 -2.97 11.16 -5.80
N LEU A 29 -2.99 9.88 -6.20
CA LEU A 29 -3.04 9.47 -7.61
C LEU A 29 -4.30 9.98 -8.30
N ARG A 30 -5.46 9.88 -7.63
CA ARG A 30 -6.73 10.39 -8.14
C ARG A 30 -6.69 11.90 -8.36
N THR A 31 -6.11 12.66 -7.42
CA THR A 31 -5.95 14.12 -7.56
C THR A 31 -5.02 14.48 -8.71
N ARG A 32 -3.96 13.70 -8.95
CA ARG A 32 -2.96 13.99 -9.98
C ARG A 32 -3.37 13.58 -11.40
N LEU A 33 -4.03 12.43 -11.54
CA LEU A 33 -4.37 11.84 -12.85
C LEU A 33 -5.85 11.94 -13.20
N GLY A 34 -6.71 12.18 -12.20
CA GLY A 34 -8.15 11.98 -12.33
C GLY A 34 -8.55 10.51 -12.11
N ALA A 35 -9.83 10.29 -11.84
CA ALA A 35 -10.36 8.97 -11.52
C ALA A 35 -10.36 8.01 -12.73
N GLN A 36 -10.68 8.51 -13.93
CA GLN A 36 -10.81 7.68 -15.12
C GLN A 36 -9.47 7.11 -15.62
N PRO A 37 -8.40 7.91 -15.82
CA PRO A 37 -7.11 7.38 -16.26
C PRO A 37 -6.50 6.43 -15.23
N LEU A 38 -6.71 6.70 -13.94
CA LEU A 38 -6.27 5.82 -12.86
C LEU A 38 -6.97 4.47 -12.90
N ARG A 39 -8.27 4.45 -13.19
CA ARG A 39 -9.06 3.21 -13.32
C ARG A 39 -8.62 2.40 -14.54
N GLU A 40 -8.34 3.04 -15.67
CA GLU A 40 -7.82 2.37 -16.86
C GLU A 40 -6.45 1.75 -16.60
N ALA A 41 -5.54 2.49 -15.97
CA ALA A 41 -4.24 1.96 -15.57
C ALA A 41 -4.36 0.78 -14.61
N ALA A 42 -5.28 0.85 -13.64
CA ALA A 42 -5.55 -0.24 -12.72
C ALA A 42 -6.11 -1.48 -13.45
N LEU A 43 -6.99 -1.29 -14.43
CA LEU A 43 -7.56 -2.37 -15.26
C LEU A 43 -6.49 -3.07 -16.12
N VAL A 44 -5.60 -2.29 -16.77
CA VAL A 44 -4.50 -2.85 -17.56
C VAL A 44 -3.54 -3.69 -16.70
N LEU A 45 -3.33 -3.28 -15.46
CA LEU A 45 -2.44 -3.97 -14.51
C LEU A 45 -3.14 -5.06 -13.70
N ALA A 46 -4.47 -5.14 -13.78
CA ALA A 46 -5.25 -6.15 -13.10
C ALA A 46 -4.99 -7.52 -13.76
N SER A 47 -4.64 -8.49 -12.94
CA SER A 47 -4.60 -9.91 -13.32
C SER A 47 -5.59 -10.65 -12.43
N ARG A 48 -5.19 -11.70 -11.69
CA ARG A 48 -6.10 -12.41 -10.77
C ARG A 48 -6.57 -11.55 -9.58
N LYS A 49 -5.88 -10.46 -9.28
CA LYS A 49 -6.16 -9.56 -8.14
C LYS A 49 -6.00 -8.11 -8.58
N GLN A 50 -6.77 -7.22 -7.97
CA GLN A 50 -6.62 -5.78 -8.14
C GLN A 50 -5.21 -5.33 -7.71
N PRO A 51 -4.55 -4.45 -8.49
CA PRO A 51 -3.22 -3.96 -8.16
C PRO A 51 -3.26 -3.00 -6.95
N ARG A 52 -2.17 -2.96 -6.18
CA ARG A 52 -1.97 -1.94 -5.14
C ARG A 52 -1.67 -0.58 -5.79
N PRO A 53 -2.05 0.55 -5.16
CA PRO A 53 -1.77 1.90 -5.68
C PRO A 53 -0.30 2.13 -6.03
N LEU A 54 0.61 1.61 -5.21
CA LEU A 54 2.05 1.70 -5.45
C LEU A 54 2.49 1.03 -6.76
N LYS A 55 1.90 -0.12 -7.11
CA LYS A 55 2.17 -0.83 -8.35
C LYS A 55 1.70 -0.01 -9.56
N VAL A 56 0.53 0.62 -9.45
CA VAL A 56 -0.01 1.49 -10.50
C VAL A 56 0.86 2.72 -10.70
N ALA A 57 1.27 3.39 -9.61
CA ALA A 57 2.16 4.55 -9.70
C ALA A 57 3.51 4.21 -10.37
N ARG A 58 4.12 3.07 -10.01
CA ARG A 58 5.36 2.57 -10.60
C ARG A 58 5.20 2.27 -12.10
N ALA A 59 4.11 1.59 -12.48
CA ALA A 59 3.82 1.27 -13.88
C ALA A 59 3.56 2.50 -14.75
N LEU A 60 3.01 3.56 -14.16
CA LEU A 60 2.82 4.86 -14.82
C LEU A 60 4.09 5.74 -14.82
N GLY A 61 5.22 5.25 -14.28
CA GLY A 61 6.48 5.98 -14.22
C GLY A 61 6.40 7.26 -13.37
N LEU A 62 5.47 7.33 -12.41
CA LEU A 62 5.27 8.53 -11.61
C LEU A 62 6.37 8.65 -10.54
N THR A 63 6.97 9.83 -10.46
CA THR A 63 7.79 10.21 -9.30
C THR A 63 6.88 10.39 -8.10
N LEU A 64 7.03 9.48 -7.14
CA LEU A 64 6.30 9.48 -5.88
C LEU A 64 6.93 10.47 -4.89
N PRO A 65 6.10 11.18 -4.12
CA PRO A 65 6.58 11.95 -2.98
C PRO A 65 7.31 11.06 -1.95
N PRO A 66 8.32 11.60 -1.25
CA PRO A 66 9.17 10.84 -0.33
C PRO A 66 8.38 10.16 0.81
N GLU A 67 7.23 10.68 1.21
CA GLU A 67 6.35 10.05 2.21
C GLU A 67 5.75 8.72 1.75
N PHE A 68 5.64 8.48 0.44
CA PHE A 68 5.11 7.23 -0.13
C PHE A 68 6.22 6.23 -0.52
N VAL A 69 7.46 6.72 -0.69
CA VAL A 69 8.62 5.90 -1.06
C VAL A 69 9.11 5.05 0.12
N GLN A 70 8.91 5.50 1.36
CA GLN A 70 9.43 4.83 2.56
C GLN A 70 8.76 3.48 2.90
N SER A 71 7.61 3.14 2.32
CA SER A 71 6.90 1.88 2.63
C SER A 71 7.54 0.62 2.00
N ASP A 72 8.51 0.78 1.11
CA ASP A 72 9.26 -0.31 0.47
C ASP A 72 10.74 -0.29 0.88
N ALA A 73 11.10 0.46 1.94
CA ALA A 73 12.46 0.49 2.44
C ALA A 73 12.86 -0.93 2.85
N MET A 74 13.94 -1.41 2.22
CA MET A 74 14.61 -2.65 2.61
C MET A 74 14.79 -2.63 4.14
N PRO A 75 14.37 -3.68 4.87
CA PRO A 75 14.45 -3.69 6.32
C PRO A 75 15.87 -3.30 6.71
N THR A 76 15.96 -2.31 7.59
CA THR A 76 17.27 -1.78 7.96
C THR A 76 18.09 -2.91 8.59
N LEU A 77 19.42 -2.75 8.60
CA LEU A 77 20.29 -3.69 9.32
C LEU A 77 19.87 -3.83 10.80
N GLN A 78 19.25 -2.79 11.36
CA GLN A 78 18.69 -2.80 12.70
C GLN A 78 17.40 -3.64 12.79
N ASP A 79 16.49 -3.54 11.82
CA ASP A 79 15.28 -4.38 11.74
C ASP A 79 15.63 -5.86 11.57
N LEU A 80 16.60 -6.16 10.71
CA LEU A 80 17.12 -7.51 10.51
C LEU A 80 17.77 -8.07 11.79
N ARG A 81 18.59 -7.26 12.48
CA ARG A 81 19.19 -7.65 13.77
C ARG A 81 18.13 -7.88 14.84
N ARG A 82 17.10 -7.04 14.91
CA ARG A 82 15.98 -7.20 15.84
C ARG A 82 15.22 -8.50 15.58
N HIS A 83 14.98 -8.81 14.31
CA HIS A 83 14.37 -10.07 13.90
C HIS A 83 15.25 -11.28 14.26
N ASP A 84 16.56 -11.23 13.99
CA ASP A 84 17.50 -12.29 14.36
C ASP A 84 17.60 -12.47 15.89
N GLN A 85 17.63 -11.37 16.64
CA GLN A 85 17.64 -11.40 18.10
C GLN A 85 16.35 -12.01 18.68
N ALA A 86 15.18 -11.65 18.13
CA ALA A 86 13.91 -12.26 18.51
C ALA A 86 13.87 -13.77 18.18
N ARG A 87 14.48 -14.19 17.05
CA ARG A 87 14.64 -15.61 16.73
C ARG A 87 15.55 -16.34 17.72
N ARG A 88 16.65 -15.71 18.18
CA ARG A 88 17.58 -16.29 19.15
C ARG A 88 17.00 -16.37 20.57
N GLN A 89 16.12 -15.46 20.93
CA GLN A 89 15.44 -15.46 22.23
C GLN A 89 14.24 -16.43 22.29
N GLY A 90 13.91 -17.08 21.17
CA GLY A 90 12.72 -17.90 21.02
C GLY A 90 11.49 -17.03 20.75
N TRP A 91 10.68 -17.41 19.75
CA TRP A 91 9.35 -16.82 19.59
C TRP A 91 8.55 -17.03 20.87
N PRO A 92 7.87 -16.01 21.43
CA PRO A 92 6.87 -16.27 22.45
C PRO A 92 5.83 -17.22 21.81
N GLN A 93 5.58 -18.31 22.51
CA GLN A 93 4.71 -19.40 22.09
C GLN A 93 3.31 -18.88 21.71
N PRO A 94 2.54 -19.62 20.89
CA PRO A 94 1.15 -19.26 20.63
C PRO A 94 0.43 -18.98 21.96
N LEU A 95 -0.39 -17.93 21.96
CA LEU A 95 -1.34 -17.68 23.05
C LEU A 95 -2.34 -18.84 23.05
N ASP A 96 -1.99 -19.94 23.69
CA ASP A 96 -2.94 -20.99 24.03
C ASP A 96 -3.91 -20.40 25.05
N GLY A 97 -5.16 -20.30 24.62
CA GLY A 97 -6.25 -19.83 25.45
C GLY A 97 -6.48 -20.75 26.65
N ARG A 98 -6.62 -20.12 27.82
CA ARG A 98 -7.44 -20.60 28.92
C ARG A 98 -7.92 -19.43 29.76
#